data_AF-A0A4Y9ZSX8-F1
#
_entry.id   AF-A0A4Y9ZSX8-F1
#
_cell.length_a   1.000
_cell.length_b   1.000
_cell.length_c   1.000
_cell.angle_alpha   90.00
_cell.angle_beta   90.00
_cell.angle_gamma   90.00
#
_symmetry.space_group_name_H-M   'P 1'
#
loop_
_entity.id
_entity.type
_entity.pdbx_description
1 polymer ?
#
loop_
_entity_poly.entity_id
_entity_poly.type
_entity_poly.pdbx_seq_one_letter_code
_entity_poly.pdbx_strand_id
1 'polypeptide(L)'
;MHKQNGTAAWITARDTPELGLYVSRVAREEDNGHLNKEMRRDQVDYRKDRAENKKQELAEKLERRKALSSKREAIEVHLEVKYWKDLLISRSATLVQVKAQLSWLRAPSRKLLVTVPPGLSNGKKDHILIGLITILEGLDATKINISEGEDSSVSEEEG
;
A
#
# COMPACT_ATOMS: atom_id res chain seq x y z
N MET A 1 -0.57 74.40 -12.53
CA MET A 1 -0.86 74.56 -11.08
C MET A 1 -1.38 73.23 -10.56
N HIS A 2 -0.53 72.42 -9.92
CA HIS A 2 -0.95 71.15 -9.33
C HIS A 2 -1.58 71.39 -7.96
N LYS A 3 -2.86 71.02 -7.80
CA LYS A 3 -3.51 70.90 -6.50
C LYS A 3 -2.79 69.81 -5.73
N GLN A 4 -2.04 70.19 -4.69
CA GLN A 4 -1.55 69.23 -3.72
C GLN A 4 -2.77 68.62 -3.02
N ASN A 5 -3.07 67.35 -3.34
CA ASN A 5 -4.11 66.59 -2.65
C ASN A 5 -3.68 66.48 -1.18
N GLY A 6 -4.39 67.23 -0.32
CA GLY A 6 -4.06 67.50 1.06
C GLY A 6 -4.24 66.31 2.00
N THR A 7 -3.87 65.11 1.59
CA THR A 7 -3.95 63.92 2.45
C THR A 7 -3.03 64.09 3.66
N ALA A 8 -1.81 64.59 3.45
CA ALA A 8 -0.86 64.81 4.54
C ALA A 8 -1.31 65.91 5.52
N ALA A 9 -1.79 67.04 4.99
CA ALA A 9 -2.28 68.16 5.81
C ALA A 9 -3.58 67.82 6.56
N TRP A 10 -4.44 66.98 5.97
CA TRP A 10 -5.65 66.47 6.61
C TRP A 10 -5.33 65.46 7.71
N ILE A 11 -4.31 64.61 7.51
CA ILE A 11 -3.84 63.65 8.53
C ILE A 11 -3.29 64.41 9.74
N THR A 12 -2.37 65.36 9.55
CA THR A 12 -1.79 66.13 10.67
C THR A 12 -2.81 66.98 11.42
N ALA A 13 -3.87 67.48 10.76
CA ALA A 13 -4.93 68.23 11.42
C ALA A 13 -5.89 67.36 12.26
N ARG A 14 -5.88 66.04 12.04
CA ARG A 14 -6.80 65.08 12.69
C ARG A 14 -6.08 64.03 13.52
N ASP A 15 -4.76 64.08 13.61
CA ASP A 15 -3.94 63.19 14.42
C ASP A 15 -4.02 63.65 15.89
N THR A 16 -5.10 63.26 16.57
CA THR A 16 -5.30 63.56 17.99
C THR A 16 -4.86 62.38 18.86
N PRO A 17 -4.37 62.63 20.09
CA PRO A 17 -3.99 61.58 21.01
C PRO A 17 -5.11 60.56 21.28
N GLU A 18 -6.36 61.02 21.29
CA GLU A 18 -7.55 60.18 21.48
C GLU A 18 -7.79 59.23 20.30
N LEU A 19 -7.57 59.69 19.08
CA LEU A 19 -7.63 58.85 17.87
C LEU A 19 -6.52 57.81 17.86
N GLY A 20 -5.30 58.19 18.25
CA GLY A 20 -4.18 57.25 18.43
C GLY A 20 -4.49 56.16 19.47
N LEU A 21 -5.09 56.55 20.61
CA LEU A 21 -5.53 55.62 21.64
C LEU A 21 -6.62 54.67 21.14
N TYR A 22 -7.62 55.19 20.42
CA TYR A 22 -8.68 54.39 19.82
C TYR A 22 -8.13 53.38 18.80
N VAL A 23 -7.30 53.82 17.85
CA VAL A 23 -6.67 52.95 16.85
C VAL A 23 -5.81 51.88 17.52
N SER A 24 -5.02 52.23 18.53
CA SER A 24 -4.19 51.26 19.26
C SER A 24 -5.03 50.24 20.03
N ARG A 25 -6.20 50.64 20.55
CA ARG A 25 -7.13 49.76 21.25
C ARG A 25 -7.78 48.77 20.28
N VAL A 26 -8.32 49.27 19.17
CA VAL A 26 -8.91 48.42 18.11
C VAL A 26 -7.88 47.45 17.55
N ALA A 27 -6.65 47.91 17.27
CA ALA A 27 -5.57 47.04 16.78
C ALA A 27 -5.18 45.95 17.79
N ARG A 28 -5.25 46.22 19.10
CA ARG A 28 -5.03 45.22 20.15
C ARG A 28 -6.20 44.26 20.32
N GLU A 29 -7.42 44.74 20.18
CA GLU A 29 -8.63 43.90 20.22
C GLU A 29 -8.71 42.95 19.01
N GLU A 30 -8.19 43.37 17.86
CA GLU A 30 -8.10 42.56 16.64
C GLU A 30 -6.84 41.66 16.57
N ASP A 31 -5.88 41.83 17.50
CA ASP A 31 -4.65 41.03 17.55
C ASP A 31 -4.93 39.60 18.04
N ASN A 32 -5.44 38.79 17.12
CA ASN A 32 -5.65 37.36 17.29
C ASN A 32 -4.36 36.54 17.07
N GLY A 33 -3.18 37.16 17.11
CA GLY A 33 -1.90 36.52 16.83
C GLY A 33 -1.64 35.29 17.69
N HIS A 34 -2.02 35.33 18.96
CA HIS A 34 -1.89 34.22 19.90
C HIS A 34 -2.86 33.06 19.58
N LEU A 35 -4.14 33.34 19.37
CA LEU A 35 -5.15 32.34 18.99
C LEU A 35 -4.77 31.64 17.68
N ASN A 36 -4.31 32.40 16.69
CA ASN A 36 -3.84 31.89 15.40
C ASN A 36 -2.56 31.05 15.54
N LYS A 37 -1.75 31.24 16.59
CA LYS A 37 -0.54 30.45 16.85
C LYS A 37 -0.90 29.13 17.51
N GLU A 38 -1.84 29.12 18.45
CA GLU A 38 -2.35 27.91 19.09
C GLU A 38 -3.08 27.02 18.07
N MET A 39 -4.01 27.58 17.28
CA MET A 39 -4.67 26.83 16.21
C MET A 39 -3.69 26.20 15.21
N ARG A 40 -2.59 26.90 14.89
CA ARG A 40 -1.53 26.35 14.03
C ARG A 40 -0.77 25.20 14.68
N ARG A 41 -0.50 25.28 15.99
CA ARG A 41 0.15 24.19 16.75
C ARG A 41 -0.74 22.95 16.79
N ASP A 42 -2.00 23.12 17.17
CA ASP A 42 -2.97 22.03 17.25
C ASP A 42 -3.15 21.34 15.89
N GLN A 43 -3.18 22.12 14.80
CA GLN A 43 -3.27 21.57 13.45
C GLN A 43 -2.00 20.80 13.04
N VAL A 44 -0.82 21.25 13.47
CA VAL A 44 0.45 20.54 13.22
C VAL A 44 0.49 19.23 14.00
N ASP A 45 0.11 19.26 15.28
CA ASP A 45 0.14 18.07 16.13
C ASP A 45 -0.90 17.05 15.67
N TYR A 46 -2.12 17.49 15.30
CA TYR A 46 -3.11 16.63 14.65
C TYR A 46 -2.59 15.98 13.37
N ARG A 47 -1.84 16.71 12.53
CA ARG A 47 -1.26 16.16 11.30
C ARG A 47 -0.16 15.14 11.59
N LYS A 48 0.65 15.36 12.63
CA LYS A 48 1.69 14.41 13.07
C LYS A 48 1.06 13.12 13.57
N ASP A 49 0.09 13.20 14.48
CA ASP A 49 -0.62 12.04 15.02
C ASP A 49 -1.29 11.24 13.92
N ARG A 50 -1.94 11.92 12.96
CA ARG A 50 -2.55 11.27 11.81
C ARG A 50 -1.52 10.57 10.92
N ALA A 51 -0.34 11.16 10.74
CA ALA A 51 0.73 10.55 9.96
C ALA A 51 1.29 9.31 10.68
N GLU A 52 1.43 9.36 11.99
CA GLU A 52 1.90 8.24 12.81
C GLU A 52 0.90 7.07 12.80
N ASN A 53 -0.38 7.35 13.03
CA ASN A 53 -1.45 6.34 12.93
C ASN A 53 -1.49 5.68 11.55
N LYS A 54 -1.31 6.45 10.47
CA LYS A 54 -1.22 5.89 9.11
C LYS A 54 0.02 5.01 8.93
N LYS A 55 1.16 5.38 9.51
CA LYS A 55 2.37 4.54 9.46
C LYS A 55 2.15 3.21 10.17
N GLN A 56 1.54 3.23 11.34
CA GLN A 56 1.19 2.02 12.09
C GLN A 56 0.22 1.14 11.29
N GLU A 57 -0.84 1.73 10.72
CA GLU A 57 -1.80 1.00 9.89
C GLU A 57 -1.14 0.36 8.66
N LEU A 58 -0.20 1.07 8.02
CA LEU A 58 0.58 0.53 6.91
C LEU A 58 1.52 -0.59 7.34
N ALA A 59 2.19 -0.46 8.49
CA ALA A 59 3.05 -1.49 9.05
C ALA A 59 2.25 -2.77 9.33
N GLU A 60 1.11 -2.68 10.01
CA GLU A 60 0.22 -3.82 10.25
C GLU A 60 -0.24 -4.46 8.94
N LYS A 61 -0.63 -3.66 7.95
CA LYS A 61 -1.03 -4.18 6.63
C LYS A 61 0.12 -4.91 5.95
N LEU A 62 1.34 -4.41 6.06
CA LEU A 62 2.53 -5.06 5.51
C LEU A 62 2.84 -6.37 6.23
N GLU A 63 2.75 -6.41 7.56
CA GLU A 63 2.93 -7.63 8.35
C GLU A 63 1.89 -8.69 8.00
N ARG A 64 0.59 -8.32 7.93
CA ARG A 64 -0.47 -9.23 7.50
C ARG A 64 -0.22 -9.76 6.09
N ARG A 65 0.24 -8.91 5.17
CA ARG A 65 0.61 -9.33 3.80
C ARG A 65 1.79 -10.30 3.81
N LYS A 66 2.84 -10.03 4.59
CA LYS A 66 4.00 -10.92 4.74
C LYS A 66 3.58 -12.27 5.31
N ALA A 67 2.81 -12.29 6.40
CA ALA A 67 2.30 -13.52 7.00
C ALA A 67 1.46 -14.36 6.02
N LEU A 68 0.64 -13.71 5.20
CA LEU A 68 -0.10 -14.40 4.13
C LEU A 68 0.80 -14.92 3.01
N SER A 69 1.87 -14.21 2.65
CA SER A 69 2.86 -14.67 1.67
C SER A 69 3.58 -15.91 2.19
N SER A 70 4.11 -15.87 3.40
CA SER A 70 4.84 -16.98 4.01
C SER A 70 3.96 -18.24 4.16
N LYS A 71 2.69 -18.07 4.55
CA LYS A 71 1.73 -19.19 4.59
C LYS A 71 1.48 -19.81 3.21
N ARG A 72 1.50 -19.00 2.14
CA ARG A 72 1.35 -19.49 0.78
C ARG A 72 2.63 -20.17 0.29
N GLU A 73 3.80 -19.67 0.65
CA GLU A 73 5.08 -20.28 0.30
C GLU A 73 5.27 -21.65 0.97
N ALA A 74 4.71 -21.85 2.16
CA ALA A 74 4.73 -23.13 2.87
C ALA A 74 3.77 -24.19 2.31
N ILE A 75 2.94 -23.88 1.31
CA ILE A 75 2.08 -24.87 0.66
C ILE A 75 2.97 -25.80 -0.15
N GLU A 76 2.83 -27.11 0.04
CA GLU A 76 3.46 -28.11 -0.83
C GLU A 76 2.86 -28.04 -2.24
N VAL A 77 3.72 -27.80 -3.24
CA VAL A 77 3.29 -27.45 -4.61
C VAL A 77 3.69 -28.56 -5.56
N HIS A 78 2.74 -29.00 -6.38
CA HIS A 78 3.02 -29.89 -7.50
C HIS A 78 2.62 -29.19 -8.81
N LEU A 79 3.61 -28.75 -9.59
CA LEU A 79 3.36 -28.10 -10.89
C LEU A 79 3.26 -29.09 -12.05
N GLU A 80 3.65 -30.34 -11.82
CA GLU A 80 3.62 -31.37 -12.84
C GLU A 80 2.18 -31.79 -13.16
N VAL A 81 1.80 -31.67 -14.44
CA VAL A 81 0.51 -32.14 -14.94
C VAL A 81 0.33 -33.64 -14.68
N LYS A 82 1.42 -34.42 -14.81
CA LYS A 82 1.40 -35.88 -14.61
C LYS A 82 0.97 -36.27 -13.19
N TYR A 83 1.43 -35.53 -12.19
CA TYR A 83 1.06 -35.74 -10.79
C TYR A 83 -0.45 -35.63 -10.59
N TRP A 84 -1.09 -34.57 -11.12
CA TRP A 84 -2.52 -34.37 -10.95
C TRP A 84 -3.39 -35.30 -11.82
N LYS A 85 -2.82 -35.81 -12.92
CA LYS A 85 -3.48 -36.80 -13.78
C LYS A 85 -3.37 -38.23 -13.26
N ASP A 86 -2.47 -38.51 -12.32
CA ASP A 86 -2.38 -39.83 -11.72
C ASP A 86 -3.72 -40.20 -11.05
N LEU A 87 -4.21 -41.40 -11.37
CA LEU A 87 -5.51 -41.90 -10.92
C LEU A 87 -5.55 -42.09 -9.40
N LEU A 88 -4.42 -42.43 -8.80
CA LEU A 88 -4.29 -42.61 -7.35
C LEU A 88 -4.36 -41.26 -6.64
N ILE A 89 -3.66 -40.26 -7.19
CA ILE A 89 -3.56 -38.91 -6.64
C ILE A 89 -4.86 -38.14 -6.84
N SER A 90 -5.46 -38.21 -8.03
CA SER A 90 -6.76 -37.57 -8.30
C SER A 90 -7.87 -38.09 -7.38
N ARG A 91 -7.85 -39.39 -7.02
CA ARG A 91 -8.78 -39.97 -6.04
C ARG A 91 -8.50 -39.54 -4.61
N SER A 92 -7.23 -39.55 -4.18
CA SER A 92 -6.83 -39.22 -2.81
C SER A 92 -6.78 -37.72 -2.50
N ALA A 93 -6.57 -36.87 -3.52
CA ALA A 93 -6.45 -35.43 -3.37
C ALA A 93 -7.70 -34.84 -2.72
N THR A 94 -7.53 -34.13 -1.62
CA THR A 94 -8.63 -33.44 -0.95
C THR A 94 -8.97 -32.16 -1.70
N LEU A 95 -10.24 -31.72 -1.58
CA LEU A 95 -10.64 -30.43 -2.13
C LEU A 95 -9.80 -29.27 -1.55
N VAL A 96 -9.34 -29.42 -0.30
CA VAL A 96 -8.47 -28.45 0.38
C VAL A 96 -7.12 -28.34 -0.33
N GLN A 97 -6.47 -29.47 -0.67
CA GLN A 97 -5.20 -29.49 -1.40
C GLN A 97 -5.32 -28.84 -2.78
N VAL A 98 -6.35 -29.16 -3.55
CA VAL A 98 -6.57 -28.56 -4.88
C VAL A 98 -6.79 -27.05 -4.77
N LYS A 99 -7.56 -26.60 -3.77
CA LYS A 99 -7.76 -25.16 -3.51
C LYS A 99 -6.48 -24.47 -3.04
N ALA A 100 -5.67 -25.13 -2.22
CA ALA A 100 -4.39 -24.62 -1.77
C ALA A 100 -3.46 -24.40 -2.97
N GLN A 101 -3.34 -25.38 -3.87
CA GLN A 101 -2.58 -25.28 -5.12
C GLN A 101 -3.06 -24.11 -6.00
N LEU A 102 -4.37 -23.97 -6.20
CA LEU A 102 -4.92 -22.82 -6.94
C LEU A 102 -4.68 -21.48 -6.24
N SER A 103 -4.73 -21.45 -4.91
CA SER A 103 -4.44 -20.24 -4.13
C SER A 103 -2.97 -19.83 -4.24
N TRP A 104 -2.08 -20.81 -4.34
CA TRP A 104 -0.67 -20.61 -4.60
C TRP A 104 -0.46 -20.01 -5.99
N LEU A 105 -1.08 -20.59 -7.03
CA LEU A 105 -0.98 -20.07 -8.41
C LEU A 105 -1.55 -18.65 -8.55
N ARG A 106 -2.56 -18.28 -7.74
CA ARG A 106 -3.14 -16.92 -7.70
C ARG A 106 -2.27 -15.88 -7.00
N ALA A 107 -1.12 -16.26 -6.44
CA ALA A 107 -0.26 -15.29 -5.75
C ALA A 107 0.19 -14.19 -6.72
N PRO A 108 0.20 -12.90 -6.30
CA PRO A 108 0.60 -11.80 -7.17
C PRO A 108 2.00 -11.95 -7.77
N SER A 109 2.93 -12.57 -7.04
CA SER A 109 4.28 -12.90 -7.50
C SER A 109 4.31 -13.82 -8.73
N ARG A 110 3.21 -14.52 -9.02
CA ARG A 110 3.11 -15.55 -10.08
C ARG A 110 2.20 -15.15 -11.22
N LYS A 111 1.70 -13.91 -11.21
CA LYS A 111 0.81 -13.38 -12.26
C LYS A 111 1.42 -13.43 -13.67
N LEU A 112 2.76 -13.41 -13.76
CA LEU A 112 3.49 -13.54 -15.04
C LEU A 112 3.60 -15.00 -15.53
N LEU A 113 3.48 -15.97 -14.61
CA LEU A 113 3.53 -17.39 -14.93
C LEU A 113 2.16 -17.90 -15.39
N VAL A 114 1.09 -17.53 -14.66
CA VAL A 114 -0.25 -18.08 -14.84
C VAL A 114 -1.33 -17.06 -14.57
N THR A 115 -2.36 -17.04 -15.44
CA THR A 115 -3.63 -16.38 -15.14
C THR A 115 -4.65 -17.41 -14.68
N VAL A 116 -5.00 -17.40 -13.39
CA VAL A 116 -6.04 -18.29 -12.84
C VAL A 116 -7.41 -17.59 -12.92
N PRO A 117 -8.42 -18.18 -13.59
CA PRO A 117 -9.75 -17.59 -13.68
C PRO A 117 -10.41 -17.36 -12.31
N PRO A 118 -11.14 -16.24 -12.15
CA PRO A 118 -11.98 -16.03 -10.98
C PRO A 118 -13.10 -17.08 -10.93
N GLY A 119 -13.50 -17.51 -9.73
CA GLY A 119 -14.58 -18.48 -9.55
C GLY A 119 -14.18 -19.96 -9.64
N LEU A 120 -12.99 -20.29 -10.14
CA LEU A 120 -12.53 -21.68 -10.26
C LEU A 120 -12.45 -22.43 -8.91
N SER A 121 -12.38 -21.72 -7.79
CA SER A 121 -12.33 -22.31 -6.44
C SER A 121 -13.70 -22.64 -5.83
N ASN A 122 -14.80 -22.34 -6.53
CA ASN A 122 -16.16 -22.42 -5.99
C ASN A 122 -16.94 -23.66 -6.49
N GLY A 123 -16.32 -24.51 -7.31
CA GLY A 123 -16.94 -25.72 -7.86
C GLY A 123 -16.80 -26.98 -6.99
N LYS A 124 -17.29 -28.11 -7.52
CA LYS A 124 -17.05 -29.47 -7.01
C LYS A 124 -15.60 -29.87 -7.26
N LYS A 125 -15.04 -30.76 -6.42
CA LYS A 125 -13.65 -31.24 -6.51
C LYS A 125 -13.20 -31.53 -7.94
N ASP A 126 -13.97 -32.31 -8.68
CA ASP A 126 -13.60 -32.75 -10.03
C ASP A 126 -13.50 -31.57 -11.02
N HIS A 127 -14.43 -30.62 -10.94
CA HIS A 127 -14.39 -29.42 -11.77
C HIS A 127 -13.17 -28.54 -11.46
N ILE A 128 -12.86 -28.39 -10.17
CA ILE A 128 -11.70 -27.62 -9.72
C ILE A 128 -10.40 -28.30 -10.14
N LEU A 129 -10.32 -29.64 -10.01
CA LEU A 129 -9.17 -30.44 -10.40
C LEU A 129 -8.93 -30.39 -11.91
N ILE A 130 -9.98 -30.53 -12.72
CA ILE A 130 -9.88 -30.38 -14.19
C ILE A 130 -9.36 -28.99 -14.54
N GLY A 131 -9.92 -27.94 -13.95
CA GLY A 131 -9.44 -26.58 -14.22
C GLY A 131 -8.00 -26.33 -13.74
N LEU A 132 -7.58 -26.95 -12.63
CA LEU A 132 -6.18 -26.93 -12.20
C LEU A 132 -5.28 -27.60 -13.25
N ILE A 133 -5.65 -28.78 -13.75
CA ILE A 133 -4.90 -29.49 -14.80
C ILE A 133 -4.81 -28.63 -16.06
N THR A 134 -5.92 -28.05 -16.53
CA THR A 134 -5.93 -27.17 -17.72
C THR A 134 -5.01 -25.96 -17.56
N ILE A 135 -4.97 -25.37 -16.36
CA ILE A 135 -4.04 -24.29 -16.04
C ILE A 135 -2.59 -24.76 -16.11
N LEU A 136 -2.29 -25.94 -15.55
CA LEU A 136 -0.94 -26.51 -15.55
C LEU A 136 -0.50 -26.97 -16.95
N GLU A 137 -1.43 -27.36 -17.82
CA GLU A 137 -1.14 -27.69 -19.22
C GLU A 137 -0.83 -26.45 -20.06
N GLY A 138 -1.46 -25.32 -19.74
CA GLY A 138 -1.19 -24.02 -20.36
C GLY A 138 0.05 -23.30 -19.81
N LEU A 139 0.75 -23.89 -18.83
CA LEU A 139 2.03 -23.38 -18.36
C LEU A 139 3.10 -23.65 -19.43
N ASP A 140 3.65 -22.56 -19.96
CA ASP A 140 4.80 -22.62 -20.84
C ASP A 140 6.00 -23.20 -20.09
N ALA A 141 6.50 -24.36 -20.50
CA ALA A 141 7.60 -25.08 -19.84
C ALA A 141 8.88 -24.23 -19.70
N THR A 142 9.03 -23.21 -20.55
CA THR A 142 10.16 -22.27 -20.56
C THR A 142 10.13 -21.25 -19.41
N LYS A 143 9.00 -21.05 -18.72
CA LYS A 143 8.85 -20.09 -17.62
C LYS A 143 9.01 -20.72 -16.22
N ILE A 144 9.11 -22.05 -16.16
CA ILE A 144 9.20 -22.81 -14.89
C ILE A 144 10.65 -22.82 -14.35
N ASN A 145 11.65 -22.52 -15.19
CA ASN A 145 13.08 -22.55 -14.85
C ASN A 145 13.60 -21.35 -14.00
N ILE A 146 12.76 -20.61 -13.26
CA ILE A 146 13.22 -19.43 -12.48
C ILE A 146 13.26 -19.71 -10.96
N SER A 147 13.43 -20.95 -10.52
CA SER A 147 13.66 -21.20 -9.08
C SER A 147 14.59 -22.36 -8.73
N GLU A 148 15.26 -22.97 -9.70
CA GLU A 148 16.29 -23.98 -9.43
C GLU A 148 17.65 -23.50 -9.95
N GLY A 149 18.42 -22.86 -9.07
CA GLY A 149 19.88 -22.80 -9.16
C GLY A 149 20.49 -21.53 -9.75
N GLU A 150 20.81 -20.56 -8.88
CA GLU A 150 22.11 -19.85 -8.91
C GLU A 150 22.56 -19.56 -7.46
N ASP A 151 22.70 -20.62 -6.65
CA ASP A 151 23.73 -20.66 -5.61
C ASP A 151 24.94 -21.37 -6.23
N SER A 152 25.65 -20.69 -7.14
CA SER A 152 27.02 -21.10 -7.47
C SER A 152 27.98 -20.35 -6.55
N SER A 153 28.25 -21.00 -5.43
CA SER A 153 29.55 -20.99 -4.75
C SER A 153 30.70 -20.55 -5.66
N VAL A 154 31.25 -19.36 -5.41
CA VAL A 154 32.64 -19.06 -5.76
C VAL A 154 33.45 -19.28 -4.48
N SER A 155 33.94 -20.50 -4.37
CA SER A 155 35.05 -20.86 -3.50
C SER A 155 36.36 -20.26 -4.01
N GLU A 156 37.27 -20.14 -3.05
CA GLU A 156 38.63 -19.58 -3.04
C GLU A 156 39.60 -20.09 -4.13
N GLU A 157 40.79 -19.46 -4.10
CA GLU A 157 42.05 -19.69 -4.84
C GLU A 157 42.17 -18.80 -6.10
N GLU A 158 43.20 -17.99 -6.31
CA GLU A 158 44.64 -18.08 -6.00
C GLU A 158 45.16 -16.64 -5.71
N GLY A 159 46.15 -16.42 -4.84
CA GLY A 159 47.58 -16.54 -5.17
C GLY A 159 48.28 -15.20 -4.94
#